data_AF-A0A139PMY2-F1
#
_entry.id   AF-A0A139PMY2-F1
#
_cell.length_a   1.000
_cell.length_b   1.000
_cell.length_c   1.000
_cell.angle_alpha   90.00
_cell.angle_beta   90.00
_cell.angle_gamma   90.00
#
_symmetry.space_group_name_H-M   'P 1'
#
loop_
_entity.id
_entity.type
_entity.pdbx_description
1 polymer ?
#
loop_
_entity_poly.entity_id
_entity_poly.type
_entity_poly.pdbx_seq_one_letter_code
_entity_poly.pdbx_strand_id
1 'polypeptide(L)' 'MGIKNILDAKSIILFAYGESKAEAIAGTVSGPVTENLPASSLQNHPDVTIIADAEALSLLEK' A
#
# COMPACT_ATOMS: atom_id res chain seq x y z
N MET A 1 0.99 -10.02 14.24
CA MET A 1 -0.10 -10.32 13.28
C MET A 1 0.54 -10.63 11.94
N GLY A 2 0.09 -11.67 11.23
CA GLY A 2 0.58 -11.97 9.88
C GLY A 2 -0.21 -11.23 8.81
N ILE A 3 0.31 -11.20 7.58
CA ILE A 3 -0.37 -10.55 6.43
C ILE A 3 -1.75 -11.13 6.18
N LYS A 4 -1.93 -12.45 6.38
CA LYS A 4 -3.24 -13.10 6.29
C LYS A 4 -4.28 -12.44 7.21
N ASN A 5 -3.91 -12.17 8.46
CA ASN A 5 -4.84 -11.57 9.42
C ASN A 5 -5.22 -10.13 9.05
N ILE A 6 -4.34 -9.42 8.34
CA ILE A 6 -4.62 -8.07 7.83
C ILE A 6 -5.62 -8.15 6.67
N LEU A 7 -5.44 -9.12 5.76
CA LEU A 7 -6.34 -9.34 4.62
C LEU A 7 -7.70 -9.95 5.01
N ASP A 8 -7.82 -10.56 6.19
CA ASP A 8 -9.11 -11.01 6.72
C ASP A 8 -9.94 -9.85 7.34
N ALA A 9 -9.41 -8.61 7.36
CA ALA A 9 -10.15 -7.44 7.84
C ALA A 9 -11.36 -7.13 6.95
N LYS A 10 -12.33 -6.35 7.47
CA LYS A 10 -13.46 -5.87 6.65
C LYS A 10 -13.06 -4.72 5.73
N SER A 11 -12.13 -3.89 6.20
CA SER A 11 -11.66 -2.67 5.53
C SER A 11 -10.25 -2.35 6.03
N ILE A 12 -9.39 -1.81 5.16
CA ILE A 12 -8.01 -1.46 5.49
C ILE A 12 -7.80 0.03 5.19
N ILE A 13 -7.25 0.77 6.15
CA ILE A 13 -6.81 2.15 5.94
C ILE A 13 -5.30 2.20 6.16
N LEU A 14 -4.55 2.58 5.12
CA LEU A 14 -3.10 2.74 5.16
C LEU A 14 -2.73 4.21 5.09
N PHE A 15 -1.93 4.66 6.05
CA PHE A 15 -1.39 6.02 6.10
C PHE A 15 0.10 6.01 5.76
N ALA A 16 0.52 6.90 4.85
CA ALA A 16 1.94 7.05 4.49
C ALA A 16 2.29 8.51 4.20
N TYR A 17 3.39 8.98 4.76
CA TYR A 17 3.78 10.38 4.69
C TYR A 17 5.28 10.51 4.42
N GLY A 18 5.64 11.54 3.65
CA GLY A 18 7.00 11.90 3.29
C GLY A 18 7.55 11.15 2.08
N GLU A 19 8.48 11.81 1.39
CA GLU A 19 9.13 11.32 0.15
C GLU A 19 9.75 9.92 0.30
N SER A 20 10.27 9.59 1.48
CA SER A 20 10.85 8.27 1.80
C SER A 20 9.89 7.08 1.59
N LYS A 21 8.59 7.34 1.42
CA LYS A 21 7.55 6.32 1.19
C LYS A 21 7.12 6.22 -0.27
N ALA A 22 7.57 7.13 -1.14
CA ALA A 22 7.10 7.22 -2.52
C ALA A 22 7.25 5.92 -3.31
N GLU A 23 8.45 5.31 -3.29
CA GLU A 23 8.69 4.03 -3.97
C GLU A 23 7.83 2.90 -3.42
N ALA A 24 7.69 2.84 -2.09
CA ALA A 24 6.90 1.81 -1.43
C ALA A 24 5.40 1.95 -1.77
N ILE A 25 4.87 3.17 -1.84
CA ILE A 25 3.47 3.42 -2.21
C ILE A 25 3.22 3.14 -3.68
N ALA A 26 4.09 3.61 -4.58
CA ALA A 26 4.00 3.30 -6.00
C ALA A 26 4.02 1.77 -6.25
N GLY A 27 4.94 1.06 -5.60
CA GLY A 27 5.00 -0.41 -5.69
C GLY A 27 3.81 -1.11 -5.03
N THR A 28 3.26 -0.56 -3.95
CA THR A 28 2.08 -1.12 -3.28
C THR A 28 0.85 -1.03 -4.16
N VAL A 29 0.68 0.06 -4.91
CA VAL A 29 -0.50 0.30 -5.75
C VAL A 29 -0.37 -0.34 -7.14
N SER A 30 0.78 -0.18 -7.80
CA SER A 30 0.97 -0.53 -9.21
C SER A 30 2.04 -1.58 -9.46
N GLY A 31 2.81 -1.97 -8.44
CA GLY A 31 3.87 -2.97 -8.55
C GLY A 31 3.35 -4.42 -8.44
N PRO A 32 4.22 -5.41 -8.72
CA PRO A 32 3.86 -6.82 -8.58
C PRO A 32 3.67 -7.19 -7.11
N VAL A 33 2.72 -8.10 -6.85
CA VAL A 33 2.54 -8.68 -5.51
C VAL A 33 3.72 -9.58 -5.16
N THR A 34 4.46 -9.23 -4.11
CA THR A 34 5.70 -9.93 -3.72
C THR A 34 5.97 -9.86 -2.22
N GLU A 35 6.66 -10.87 -1.68
CA GLU A 35 7.08 -10.94 -0.27
C GLU A 35 8.11 -9.86 0.09
N ASN A 36 8.89 -9.38 -0.89
CA ASN A 36 9.85 -8.29 -0.68
C ASN A 36 9.17 -6.93 -0.42
N LEU A 37 7.91 -6.78 -0.84
CA LEU A 37 7.06 -5.61 -0.60
C LEU A 37 5.72 -6.07 -0.04
N PRO A 38 5.63 -6.45 1.26
CA PRO A 38 4.43 -7.07 1.82
C PRO A 38 3.13 -6.27 1.62
N ALA A 39 3.23 -4.94 1.60
CA ALA A 39 2.10 -4.04 1.37
C ALA A 39 1.46 -4.22 -0.02
N SER A 40 2.19 -4.71 -1.03
CA SER A 40 1.61 -5.10 -2.33
C SER A 40 0.49 -6.14 -2.20
N SER A 41 0.50 -6.96 -1.14
CA SER A 41 -0.58 -7.92 -0.88
C SER A 41 -1.94 -7.26 -0.64
N LEU A 42 -1.96 -5.98 -0.25
CA LEU A 42 -3.20 -5.20 -0.06
C LEU A 42 -4.00 -5.04 -1.36
N GLN A 43 -3.36 -5.18 -2.53
CA GLN A 43 -4.05 -5.21 -3.83
C GLN A 43 -5.09 -6.35 -3.93
N ASN A 44 -4.95 -7.40 -3.12
CA ASN A 44 -5.87 -8.54 -3.08
C ASN A 44 -7.08 -8.31 -2.15
N HIS A 45 -7.15 -7.18 -1.45
CA HIS A 45 -8.25 -6.87 -0.55
C HIS A 45 -9.28 -5.97 -1.25
N PRO A 46 -10.58 -6.28 -1.17
CA PRO A 46 -11.60 -5.54 -1.92
C PRO A 46 -11.87 -4.12 -1.39
N ASP A 47 -11.50 -3.81 -0.15
CA ASP A 47 -11.74 -2.51 0.50
C ASP A 47 -10.46 -1.97 1.16
N VAL A 48 -9.68 -1.20 0.41
CA VAL A 48 -8.46 -0.53 0.87
C VAL A 48 -8.51 0.94 0.54
N THR A 49 -8.31 1.77 1.55
CA THR A 49 -8.13 3.22 1.40
C THR A 49 -6.70 3.59 1.77
N ILE A 50 -5.97 4.21 0.85
CA ILE A 50 -4.62 4.75 1.10
C ILE A 50 -4.72 6.26 1.22
N ILE A 51 -4.26 6.79 2.35
CA ILE A 51 -4.18 8.22 2.62
C ILE A 51 -2.71 8.58 2.71
N ALA A 52 -2.26 9.42 1.79
CA ALA A 52 -0.86 9.83 1.72
C ALA A 52 -0.73 11.31 1.36
N ASP A 53 0.40 11.91 1.75
CA ASP A 53 0.73 13.27 1.32
C ASP A 53 1.29 13.30 -0.11
N ALA A 54 1.45 14.52 -0.64
CA ALA A 54 1.95 14.72 -2.00
C ALA A 54 3.36 14.13 -2.21
N GLU A 55 4.21 14.16 -1.18
CA GLU A 55 5.58 13.63 -1.27
C GLU A 55 5.58 12.11 -1.37
N ALA A 56 4.77 11.42 -0.55
CA ALA A 56 4.61 9.97 -0.59
C ALA A 56 3.85 9.48 -1.85
N LEU A 57 3.16 10.37 -2.56
CA LEU A 57 2.49 10.07 -3.84
C LEU A 57 3.30 10.51 -5.07
N SER A 58 4.49 11.08 -4.88
CA SER A 58 5.28 11.70 -5.95
C SER A 58 5.66 10.77 -7.11
N LEU A 59 5.73 9.46 -6.86
CA LEU A 59 6.08 8.43 -7.85
C LEU A 59 4.86 7.64 -8.36
N LEU A 60 3.64 8.01 -7.98
CA LEU A 60 2.44 7.31 -8.43
C LEU A 60 1.94 7.91 -9.75
N GLU A 61 1.89 7.08 -10.80
CA GLU A 61 1.32 7.47 -12.09
C GLU A 61 -0.22 7.38 -12.07
N LYS A 62 -0.88 8.29 -12.79
CA LYS A 62 -2.35 8.37 -12.88
C LYS A 62 -2.93 7.44 -13.94
#